data_AF-A0A9W9F645-F1
#
_entry.id   AF-A0A9W9F645-F1
#
_cell.length_a   1.000
_cell.length_b   1.000
_cell.length_c   1.000
_cell.angle_alpha   90.00
_cell.angle_beta   90.00
_cell.angle_gamma   90.00
#
_symmetry.space_group_name_H-M   'P 1'
#
loop_
_entity.id
_entity.type
_entity.pdbx_description
1 polymer ?
#
loop_
_entity_poly.entity_id
_entity_poly.type
_entity_poly.pdbx_seq_one_letter_code
_entity_poly.pdbx_strand_id
1 'polypeptide(L)'
;MSRIFAERRDSSMKHMGAYSPGLVHQTRSQLYYSQAIQSLASLKQIENSSNFRTVFTVSVLFAYIESSMGNFQGFNCHVQGLLKFLSEVHDNPEDPELHAILTAWMQIRFVVWWARVYFSPLEVHRNIPPVLLPGSIDGSLETTEERRVNVLNIMCESHRLNCNHILKYWVCSPNPDDDEATYYKLNEQAKKLDLWLLHLPVTEQPSELQMQIQAFHENEWNDSILFQSHDAALNFAYYVLARIMQCTGAISRLRNRSFHRDHNSSEEQSWTRLLLQIAKGTDMQSSVSKNSYTIGFSGLLLAALLRCQDLSLGLEIQNWLEALHNLQPTEEGAFPIYQTLGVAKMVNHQRTLGREIYGVSQLEDDGGGFPKFTAYNSQSISSLLLHGVCITSGEIFTECVSIEV
;
A
#
# COMPACT_ATOMS: atom_id res chain seq x y z
N MET A 1 13.02 5.01 27.86
CA MET A 1 13.44 3.74 28.47
C MET A 1 12.55 2.61 27.95
N SER A 2 12.89 1.96 26.83
CA SER A 2 12.08 0.82 26.32
C SER A 2 12.88 -0.29 25.62
N ARG A 3 14.21 -0.35 25.77
CA ARG A 3 15.06 -1.33 25.04
C ARG A 3 15.80 -2.29 25.97
N ILE A 4 15.08 -3.07 26.80
CA ILE A 4 15.71 -4.05 27.70
C ILE A 4 15.27 -5.50 27.44
N PHE A 5 14.18 -5.75 26.71
CA PHE A 5 13.77 -7.12 26.45
C PHE A 5 14.32 -7.61 25.11
N ALA A 6 15.26 -8.57 25.19
CA ALA A 6 15.60 -9.42 24.06
C ALA A 6 14.35 -10.17 23.60
N GLU A 7 14.10 -10.21 22.30
CA GLU A 7 12.98 -10.95 21.70
C GLU A 7 12.95 -12.39 22.21
N ARG A 8 11.74 -12.84 22.54
CA ARG A 8 11.45 -14.26 22.77
C ARG A 8 11.69 -14.97 21.43
N ARG A 9 12.69 -15.84 21.38
CA ARG A 9 12.95 -16.72 20.22
C ARG A 9 11.81 -17.74 20.11
N ASP A 10 10.70 -17.35 19.52
CA ASP A 10 9.75 -18.31 19.00
C ASP A 10 10.26 -18.81 17.63
N SER A 11 9.79 -19.98 17.23
CA SER A 11 10.21 -20.77 16.06
C SER A 11 10.04 -20.08 14.68
N SER A 12 9.82 -18.76 14.62
CA SER A 12 9.58 -17.97 13.40
C SER A 12 10.82 -17.82 12.50
N MET A 13 12.01 -18.23 12.95
CA MET A 13 13.23 -18.21 12.13
C MET A 13 13.18 -19.06 10.85
N LYS A 14 12.13 -19.87 10.64
CA LYS A 14 11.93 -20.57 9.36
C LYS A 14 11.64 -19.61 8.18
N HIS A 15 11.31 -18.35 8.42
CA HIS A 15 10.86 -17.41 7.38
C HIS A 15 11.79 -16.21 7.14
N MET A 16 13.01 -16.20 7.68
CA MET A 16 14.00 -15.17 7.32
C MET A 16 14.65 -15.52 5.98
N GLY A 17 14.22 -14.84 4.91
CA GLY A 17 14.75 -15.01 3.57
C GLY A 17 16.20 -14.55 3.43
N ALA A 18 16.83 -14.95 2.32
CA ALA A 18 18.27 -14.77 2.03
C ALA A 18 18.76 -13.31 2.05
N TYR A 19 17.86 -12.33 2.01
CA TYR A 19 18.16 -10.90 1.97
C TYR A 19 18.14 -10.21 3.34
N SER A 20 18.00 -10.96 4.44
CA SER A 20 17.98 -10.38 5.79
C SER A 20 19.40 -9.98 6.26
N PRO A 21 19.60 -8.80 6.87
CA PRO A 21 20.91 -8.40 7.38
C PRO A 21 21.37 -9.32 8.52
N GLY A 22 22.64 -9.74 8.51
CA GLY A 22 23.22 -10.56 9.56
C GLY A 22 23.33 -9.82 10.91
N LEU A 23 23.44 -10.58 12.01
CA LEU A 23 23.41 -10.05 13.39
C LEU A 23 24.40 -8.91 13.64
N VAL A 24 25.62 -9.00 13.10
CA VAL A 24 26.65 -7.95 13.26
C VAL A 24 26.20 -6.62 12.65
N HIS A 25 25.56 -6.66 11.48
CA HIS A 25 25.05 -5.45 10.82
C HIS A 25 23.88 -4.86 11.59
N GLN A 26 22.98 -5.69 12.12
CA GLN A 26 21.87 -5.26 12.95
C GLN A 26 22.37 -4.55 14.22
N THR A 27 23.32 -5.15 14.95
CA THR A 27 23.88 -4.55 16.18
C THR A 27 24.61 -3.24 15.89
N ARG A 28 25.37 -3.15 14.79
CA ARG A 28 26.05 -1.90 14.41
C ARG A 28 25.05 -0.80 14.03
N SER A 29 24.03 -1.15 13.25
CA SER A 29 22.95 -0.22 12.89
C SER A 29 22.28 0.37 14.14
N GLN A 30 22.00 -0.47 15.15
CA GLN A 30 21.45 -0.01 16.43
C GLN A 30 22.34 0.97 17.17
N LEU A 31 23.66 0.72 17.20
CA LEU A 31 24.62 1.59 17.85
C LEU A 31 24.65 2.95 17.15
N TYR A 32 24.77 2.98 15.82
CA TYR A 32 24.78 4.22 15.05
C TYR A 32 23.46 4.99 15.18
N TYR A 33 22.33 4.30 15.11
CA TYR A 33 21.01 4.91 15.32
C TYR A 33 20.90 5.57 16.69
N SER A 34 21.31 4.85 17.75
CA SER A 34 21.21 5.35 19.12
C SER A 34 22.16 6.52 19.37
N GLN A 35 23.38 6.47 18.83
CA GLN A 35 24.33 7.58 18.87
C GLN A 35 23.79 8.82 18.14
N ALA A 36 23.23 8.64 16.94
CA ALA A 36 22.67 9.74 16.15
C ALA A 36 21.50 10.43 16.87
N ILE A 37 20.60 9.67 17.52
CA ILE A 37 19.52 10.24 18.33
C ILE A 37 20.08 11.09 19.48
N GLN A 38 21.09 10.58 20.19
CA GLN A 38 21.71 11.31 21.30
C GLN A 38 22.36 12.61 20.83
N SER A 39 23.07 12.56 19.70
CA SER A 39 23.66 13.75 19.08
C SER A 39 22.58 14.76 18.69
N LEU A 40 21.49 14.33 18.03
CA LEU A 40 20.40 15.22 17.64
C LEU A 40 19.71 15.85 18.86
N ALA A 41 19.46 15.07 19.92
CA ALA A 41 18.86 15.56 21.15
C ALA A 41 19.74 16.56 21.91
N SER A 42 21.05 16.56 21.67
CA SER A 42 22.00 17.47 22.30
C SER A 42 22.15 18.84 21.59
N LEU A 43 21.59 18.99 20.38
CA LEU A 43 21.67 20.23 19.62
C LEU A 43 20.84 21.35 20.28
N LYS A 44 21.40 22.56 20.34
CA LYS A 44 20.67 23.74 20.82
C LYS A 44 19.74 24.29 19.74
N GLN A 45 18.69 25.01 20.15
CA GLN A 45 17.69 25.58 19.21
C GLN A 45 18.31 26.51 18.14
N ILE A 46 19.38 27.24 18.46
CA ILE A 46 20.11 28.11 17.52
C ILE A 46 20.95 27.28 16.53
N GLU A 47 21.44 26.11 16.96
CA GLU A 47 22.18 25.18 16.11
C GLU A 47 21.22 24.45 15.16
N ASN A 48 19.96 24.23 15.58
CA ASN A 48 18.91 23.64 14.73
C ASN A 48 18.51 24.56 13.58
N SER A 49 18.36 25.87 13.81
CA SER A 49 17.99 26.81 12.74
C SER A 49 19.13 27.03 11.74
N SER A 50 20.37 27.05 12.20
CA SER A 50 21.55 27.18 11.32
C SER A 50 21.89 25.90 10.55
N ASN A 51 21.45 24.72 11.02
CA ASN A 51 21.65 23.42 10.36
C ASN A 51 20.33 22.76 9.93
N PHE A 52 19.31 23.57 9.61
CA PHE A 52 17.96 23.10 9.31
C PHE A 52 17.93 21.90 8.36
N ARG A 53 18.63 21.99 7.23
CA ARG A 53 18.67 20.95 6.19
C ARG A 53 19.22 19.64 6.73
N THR A 54 20.29 19.69 7.52
CA THR A 54 20.90 18.50 8.13
C THR A 54 19.95 17.87 9.13
N VAL A 55 19.34 18.67 10.01
CA VAL A 55 18.37 18.19 11.01
C VAL A 55 17.15 17.56 10.34
N PHE A 56 16.64 18.18 9.28
CA PHE A 56 15.53 17.66 8.49
C PHE A 56 15.90 16.32 7.85
N THR A 57 17.04 16.25 7.15
CA THR A 57 17.53 15.04 6.48
C THR A 57 17.69 13.89 7.47
N VAL A 58 18.35 14.14 8.62
CA VAL A 58 18.55 13.12 9.66
C VAL A 58 17.21 12.64 10.23
N SER A 59 16.25 13.55 10.42
CA SER A 59 14.90 13.20 10.91
C SER A 59 14.12 12.35 9.90
N VAL A 60 14.24 12.64 8.59
CA VAL A 60 13.68 11.79 7.53
C VAL A 60 14.34 10.41 7.53
N LEU A 61 15.67 10.33 7.67
CA LEU A 61 16.38 9.05 7.79
C LEU A 61 15.92 8.23 9.00
N PHE A 62 15.66 8.86 10.15
CA PHE A 62 15.07 8.16 11.29
C PHE A 62 13.69 7.61 10.98
N ALA A 63 12.85 8.35 10.24
CA ALA A 63 11.56 7.83 9.80
C ALA A 63 11.72 6.60 8.89
N TYR A 64 12.67 6.61 7.93
CA TYR A 64 12.98 5.44 7.11
C TYR A 64 13.41 4.23 7.94
N ILE A 65 14.30 4.45 8.92
CA ILE A 65 14.78 3.37 9.79
C ILE A 65 13.63 2.79 10.62
N GLU A 66 12.82 3.63 11.25
CA GLU A 66 11.67 3.16 12.04
C GLU A 66 10.64 2.42 11.19
N SER A 67 10.34 2.91 9.98
CA SER A 67 9.49 2.22 9.01
C SER A 67 10.03 0.85 8.64
N SER A 68 11.33 0.75 8.32
CA SER A 68 11.98 -0.51 7.95
C SER A 68 11.99 -1.57 9.06
N MET A 69 11.87 -1.12 10.32
CA MET A 69 11.77 -1.98 11.51
C MET A 69 10.32 -2.30 11.89
N GLY A 70 9.34 -1.88 11.07
CA GLY A 70 7.92 -1.97 11.41
C GLY A 70 7.53 -1.17 12.65
N ASN A 71 8.35 -0.22 13.12
CA ASN A 71 8.09 0.56 14.32
C ASN A 71 7.21 1.77 13.99
N PHE A 72 5.91 1.54 13.81
CA PHE A 72 4.96 2.58 13.47
C PHE A 72 4.84 3.68 14.52
N GLN A 73 4.95 3.35 15.80
CA GLN A 73 4.91 4.34 16.87
C GLN A 73 6.12 5.28 16.78
N GLY A 74 7.32 4.71 16.61
CA GLY A 74 8.55 5.48 16.40
C GLY A 74 8.47 6.34 15.15
N PHE A 75 8.01 5.76 14.03
CA PHE A 75 7.77 6.47 12.78
C PHE A 75 6.85 7.68 12.97
N ASN A 76 5.69 7.48 13.61
CA ASN A 76 4.72 8.54 13.86
C ASN A 76 5.29 9.66 14.73
N CYS A 77 6.15 9.34 15.70
CA CYS A 77 6.85 10.34 16.51
C CYS A 77 7.74 11.23 15.63
N HIS A 78 8.53 10.66 14.72
CA HIS A 78 9.36 11.43 13.79
C HIS A 78 8.52 12.23 12.80
N VAL A 79 7.42 11.67 12.28
CA VAL A 79 6.51 12.41 11.39
C VAL A 79 5.90 13.62 12.07
N GLN A 80 5.46 13.50 13.33
CA GLN A 80 4.95 14.64 14.09
C GLN A 80 6.03 15.70 14.32
N GLY A 81 7.26 15.26 14.64
CA GLY A 81 8.42 16.15 14.75
C GLY A 81 8.71 16.90 13.45
N LEU A 82 8.72 16.19 12.32
CA LEU A 82 8.95 16.75 10.99
C LEU A 82 7.85 17.73 10.56
N LEU A 83 6.57 17.42 10.82
CA LEU A 83 5.46 18.33 10.54
C LEU A 83 5.57 19.63 11.34
N LYS A 84 5.91 19.52 12.63
CA LYS A 84 6.14 20.71 13.47
C LYS A 84 7.35 21.51 12.95
N PHE A 85 8.43 20.82 12.60
CA PHE A 85 9.65 21.44 12.09
C PHE A 85 9.41 22.19 10.78
N LEU A 86 8.59 21.65 9.87
CA LEU A 86 8.18 22.32 8.63
C LEU A 86 7.24 23.50 8.90
N SER A 87 6.34 23.41 9.89
CA SER A 87 5.48 24.57 10.22
C SER A 87 6.26 25.78 10.75
N GLU A 88 7.44 25.56 11.33
CA GLU A 88 8.32 26.59 11.88
C GLU A 88 9.23 27.22 10.81
N VAL A 89 9.38 26.58 9.65
CA VAL A 89 10.21 27.06 8.55
C VAL A 89 9.31 27.44 7.37
N HIS A 90 9.47 28.66 6.85
CA HIS A 90 8.76 29.02 5.63
C HIS A 90 9.24 28.12 4.50
N ASP A 91 8.36 27.26 4.00
CA ASP A 91 8.59 26.46 2.79
C ASP A 91 9.12 27.40 1.70
N ASN A 92 10.39 27.23 1.33
CA ASN A 92 10.94 27.87 0.15
C ASN A 92 10.83 26.86 -1.01
N PRO A 93 9.84 27.00 -1.90
CA PRO A 93 9.63 26.06 -3.00
C PRO A 93 10.80 26.03 -4.00
N GLU A 94 11.72 27.01 -3.93
CA GLU A 94 12.87 27.10 -4.84
C GLU A 94 14.11 26.30 -4.36
N ASP A 95 14.08 25.61 -3.22
CA ASP A 95 15.21 24.79 -2.75
C ASP A 95 15.11 23.33 -3.28
N PRO A 96 15.86 22.96 -4.34
CA PRO A 96 15.72 21.64 -4.98
C PRO A 96 16.15 20.48 -4.07
N GLU A 97 17.11 20.70 -3.17
CA GLU A 97 17.55 19.65 -2.25
C GLU A 97 16.49 19.39 -1.18
N LEU A 98 15.91 20.45 -0.61
CA LEU A 98 14.80 20.33 0.34
C LEU A 98 13.59 19.66 -0.32
N HIS A 99 13.29 20.05 -1.56
CA HIS A 99 12.22 19.43 -2.35
C HIS A 99 12.45 17.93 -2.54
N ALA A 100 13.66 17.50 -2.90
CA ALA A 100 13.99 16.08 -3.04
C ALA A 100 13.84 15.31 -1.71
N ILE A 101 14.29 15.89 -0.59
CA ILE A 101 14.16 15.26 0.74
C ILE A 101 12.68 15.17 1.15
N LEU A 102 11.88 16.22 0.89
CA LEU A 102 10.44 16.22 1.14
C LEU A 102 9.74 15.14 0.31
N THR A 103 10.09 15.00 -0.96
CA THR A 103 9.55 13.97 -1.86
C THR A 103 9.88 12.57 -1.33
N ALA A 104 11.13 12.32 -0.95
CA ALA A 104 11.53 11.06 -0.32
C ALA A 104 10.78 10.79 0.99
N TRP A 105 10.57 11.81 1.82
CA TRP A 105 9.79 11.69 3.06
C TRP A 105 8.32 11.36 2.79
N MET A 106 7.71 12.02 1.79
CA MET A 106 6.31 11.74 1.44
C MET A 106 6.13 10.32 0.93
N GLN A 107 7.07 9.79 0.13
CA GLN A 107 7.01 8.40 -0.34
C GLN A 107 6.94 7.41 0.84
N ILE A 108 7.83 7.52 1.84
CA ILE A 108 7.82 6.59 2.97
C ILE A 108 6.56 6.76 3.84
N ARG A 109 5.97 7.96 3.92
CA ARG A 109 4.67 8.17 4.58
C ARG A 109 3.55 7.40 3.90
N PHE A 110 3.51 7.36 2.57
CA PHE A 110 2.51 6.57 1.85
C PHE A 110 2.73 5.06 2.03
N VAL A 111 3.98 4.60 2.03
CA VAL A 111 4.31 3.19 2.31
C VAL A 111 3.83 2.77 3.70
N VAL A 112 4.14 3.56 4.73
CA VAL A 112 3.70 3.30 6.11
C VAL A 112 2.18 3.39 6.25
N TRP A 113 1.57 4.38 5.61
CA TRP A 113 0.11 4.50 5.56
C TRP A 113 -0.52 3.24 4.98
N TRP A 114 -0.01 2.78 3.84
CA TRP A 114 -0.49 1.57 3.17
C TRP A 114 -0.30 0.31 4.03
N ALA A 115 0.85 0.19 4.69
CA ALA A 115 1.16 -0.90 5.61
C ALA A 115 0.15 -1.02 6.75
N ARG A 116 -0.40 0.11 7.24
CA ARG A 116 -1.42 0.13 8.30
C ARG A 116 -2.84 -0.12 7.81
N VAL A 117 -3.12 0.07 6.52
CA VAL A 117 -4.48 -0.02 5.98
C VAL A 117 -4.93 -1.45 5.76
N TYR A 118 -3.98 -2.37 5.60
CA TYR A 118 -4.26 -3.79 5.50
C TYR A 118 -3.74 -4.46 6.75
N PHE A 119 -4.59 -5.29 7.35
CA PHE A 119 -4.27 -5.99 8.60
C PHE A 119 -4.15 -5.05 9.82
N SER A 120 -5.00 -4.03 9.90
CA SER A 120 -5.36 -3.42 11.19
C SER A 120 -6.82 -3.77 11.51
N PRO A 121 -7.34 -3.43 12.70
CA PRO A 121 -8.76 -3.53 12.96
C PRO A 121 -9.59 -2.60 12.07
N LEU A 122 -10.85 -2.98 11.92
CA LEU A 122 -11.84 -2.24 11.15
C LEU A 122 -11.94 -0.76 11.56
N GLU A 123 -11.78 -0.46 12.85
CA GLU A 123 -11.81 0.91 13.36
C GLU A 123 -10.65 1.76 12.82
N VAL A 124 -9.45 1.18 12.74
CA VAL A 124 -8.27 1.85 12.17
C VAL A 124 -8.50 2.16 10.69
N HIS A 125 -9.06 1.21 9.92
CA HIS A 125 -9.32 1.41 8.50
C HIS A 125 -10.29 2.58 8.24
N ARG A 126 -11.25 2.79 9.15
CA ARG A 126 -12.26 3.86 9.04
C ARG A 126 -11.73 5.23 9.48
N ASN A 127 -10.81 5.24 10.44
CA ASN A 127 -10.30 6.46 11.06
C ASN A 127 -8.91 6.88 10.58
N ILE A 128 -8.34 6.16 9.60
CA ILE A 128 -7.03 6.52 9.07
C ILE A 128 -7.10 7.91 8.42
N PRO A 129 -6.22 8.86 8.80
CA PRO A 129 -6.26 10.21 8.25
C PRO A 129 -5.73 10.24 6.81
N PRO A 130 -6.14 11.23 6.01
CA PRO A 130 -5.49 11.50 4.73
C PRO A 130 -4.03 11.95 4.96
N VAL A 131 -3.15 11.62 4.03
CA VAL A 131 -1.78 12.12 4.00
C VAL A 131 -1.74 13.34 3.08
N LEU A 132 -1.63 14.53 3.66
CA LEU A 132 -1.56 15.78 2.91
C LEU A 132 -0.17 15.97 2.29
N LEU A 133 -0.14 16.38 1.03
CA LEU A 133 1.10 16.82 0.37
C LEU A 133 1.44 18.25 0.83
N PRO A 134 2.73 18.55 1.07
CA PRO A 134 3.20 19.93 1.17
C PRO A 134 2.90 20.69 -0.12
N GLY A 135 2.59 21.98 -0.02
CA GLY A 135 2.25 22.81 -1.19
C GLY A 135 3.36 22.90 -2.23
N SER A 136 4.61 22.71 -1.82
CA SER A 136 5.78 22.65 -2.71
C SER A 136 5.84 21.38 -3.58
N ILE A 137 5.12 20.31 -3.23
CA ILE A 137 5.09 19.02 -3.98
C ILE A 137 3.75 18.79 -4.68
N ASP A 138 2.66 19.39 -4.17
CA ASP A 138 1.32 19.20 -4.73
C ASP A 138 1.27 19.66 -6.20
N GLY A 139 1.08 18.72 -7.12
CA GLY A 139 1.07 18.98 -8.56
C GLY A 139 2.45 19.01 -9.24
N SER A 140 3.56 18.80 -8.52
CA SER A 140 4.89 18.65 -9.13
C SER A 140 4.99 17.34 -9.89
N LEU A 141 5.37 17.38 -11.16
CA LEU A 141 5.43 16.20 -12.04
C LEU A 141 6.73 16.17 -12.86
N GLU A 142 7.79 16.84 -12.41
CA GLU A 142 9.04 16.99 -13.17
C GLU A 142 9.88 15.72 -13.12
N THR A 143 10.05 15.15 -11.93
CA THR A 143 10.84 13.93 -11.69
C THR A 143 9.97 12.68 -11.57
N THR A 144 10.57 11.51 -11.74
CA THR A 144 9.87 10.21 -11.58
C THR A 144 9.41 10.03 -10.12
N GLU A 145 10.19 10.52 -9.16
CA GLU A 145 9.90 10.48 -7.73
C GLU A 145 8.73 11.41 -7.36
N GLU A 146 8.67 12.61 -7.90
CA GLU A 146 7.53 13.53 -7.72
C GLU A 146 6.25 12.96 -8.32
N ARG A 147 6.32 12.42 -9.55
CA ARG A 147 5.19 11.73 -10.18
C ARG A 147 4.74 10.55 -9.32
N ARG A 148 5.67 9.77 -8.78
CA ARG A 148 5.38 8.67 -7.86
C ARG A 148 4.65 9.16 -6.62
N VAL A 149 5.13 10.21 -5.95
CA VAL A 149 4.49 10.77 -4.75
C VAL A 149 3.07 11.26 -5.05
N ASN A 150 2.84 11.90 -6.19
CA ASN A 150 1.52 12.36 -6.60
C ASN A 150 0.56 11.20 -6.88
N VAL A 151 0.96 10.17 -7.63
CA VAL A 151 0.09 9.01 -7.87
C VAL A 151 -0.18 8.22 -6.59
N LEU A 152 0.81 8.10 -5.69
CA LEU A 152 0.63 7.49 -4.38
C LEU A 152 -0.36 8.26 -3.51
N ASN A 153 -0.32 9.60 -3.53
CA ASN A 153 -1.30 10.44 -2.84
C ASN A 153 -2.72 10.15 -3.32
N ILE A 154 -2.93 10.18 -4.63
CA ILE A 154 -4.22 9.95 -5.27
C ILE A 154 -4.71 8.53 -5.00
N MET A 155 -3.83 7.53 -5.12
CA MET A 155 -4.13 6.13 -4.84
C MET A 155 -4.55 5.90 -3.39
N CYS A 156 -3.77 6.40 -2.42
CA CYS A 156 -4.06 6.23 -1.00
C CYS A 156 -5.36 6.95 -0.61
N GLU A 157 -5.61 8.15 -1.13
CA GLU A 157 -6.87 8.86 -0.84
C GLU A 157 -8.08 8.18 -1.48
N SER A 158 -7.97 7.75 -2.74
CA SER A 158 -9.03 6.98 -3.42
C SER A 158 -9.34 5.70 -2.64
N HIS A 159 -8.28 5.00 -2.22
CA HIS A 159 -8.38 3.81 -1.39
C HIS A 159 -9.10 4.09 -0.06
N ARG A 160 -8.71 5.14 0.66
CA ARG A 160 -9.30 5.55 1.94
C ARG A 160 -10.79 5.83 1.79
N LEU A 161 -11.16 6.64 0.79
CA LEU A 161 -12.55 7.01 0.52
C LEU A 161 -13.40 5.79 0.20
N ASN A 162 -12.93 4.94 -0.72
CA ASN A 162 -13.63 3.74 -1.15
C ASN A 162 -13.78 2.72 -0.02
N CYS A 163 -12.68 2.38 0.67
CA CYS A 163 -12.70 1.39 1.74
C CYS A 163 -13.52 1.83 2.93
N ASN A 164 -13.38 3.08 3.37
CA ASN A 164 -14.16 3.60 4.48
C ASN A 164 -15.66 3.51 4.15
N HIS A 165 -16.04 3.89 2.94
CA HIS A 165 -17.41 3.81 2.49
C HIS A 165 -17.95 2.37 2.45
N ILE A 166 -17.25 1.45 1.78
CA ILE A 166 -17.65 0.04 1.69
C ILE A 166 -17.75 -0.60 3.08
N LEU A 167 -16.76 -0.39 3.94
CA LEU A 167 -16.69 -1.04 5.24
C LEU A 167 -17.72 -0.51 6.25
N LYS A 168 -18.35 0.66 6.01
CA LYS A 168 -19.46 1.14 6.84
C LYS A 168 -20.62 0.15 6.88
N TYR A 169 -20.89 -0.58 5.79
CA TYR A 169 -21.99 -1.56 5.69
C TYR A 169 -21.93 -2.68 6.75
N TRP A 170 -20.77 -2.94 7.34
CA TRP A 170 -20.57 -3.97 8.38
C TRP A 170 -20.61 -3.42 9.82
N VAL A 171 -20.77 -2.11 10.01
CA VAL A 171 -20.80 -1.48 11.34
C VAL A 171 -22.11 -0.75 11.58
N CYS A 172 -22.60 -0.02 10.59
CA CYS A 172 -23.77 0.83 10.70
C CYS A 172 -24.53 0.85 9.38
N SER A 173 -25.85 1.10 9.42
CA SER A 173 -26.63 1.31 8.20
C SER A 173 -26.16 2.59 7.49
N PRO A 174 -25.62 2.53 6.27
CA PRO A 174 -25.16 3.71 5.56
C PRO A 174 -26.32 4.62 5.14
N ASN A 175 -26.12 5.93 5.24
CA ASN A 175 -27.08 6.94 4.79
C ASN A 175 -26.89 7.19 3.28
N PRO A 176 -27.94 7.22 2.44
CA PRO A 176 -27.81 7.54 1.02
C PRO A 176 -27.04 8.84 0.69
N ASP A 177 -27.10 9.86 1.55
CA ASP A 177 -26.36 11.12 1.36
C ASP A 177 -24.83 10.93 1.47
N ASP A 178 -24.38 9.89 2.17
CA ASP A 178 -22.95 9.56 2.30
C ASP A 178 -22.39 9.01 0.98
N ASP A 179 -23.21 8.37 0.15
CA ASP A 179 -22.82 7.80 -1.15
C ASP A 179 -22.44 8.91 -2.12
N GLU A 180 -23.32 9.90 -2.30
CA GLU A 180 -23.11 11.04 -3.22
C GLU A 180 -21.86 11.84 -2.83
N ALA A 181 -21.67 12.11 -1.53
CA ALA A 181 -20.48 12.78 -1.04
C ALA A 181 -19.19 11.97 -1.29
N THR A 182 -19.28 10.63 -1.22
CA THR A 182 -18.14 9.74 -1.52
C THR A 182 -17.85 9.72 -3.02
N TYR A 183 -18.87 9.60 -3.86
CA TYR A 183 -18.73 9.62 -5.32
C TYR A 183 -18.13 10.93 -5.82
N TYR A 184 -18.57 12.06 -5.27
CA TYR A 184 -17.98 13.36 -5.58
C TYR A 184 -16.47 13.39 -5.30
N LYS A 185 -16.04 12.96 -4.10
CA LYS A 185 -14.63 12.95 -3.71
C LYS A 185 -13.80 11.97 -4.52
N LEU A 186 -14.33 10.78 -4.83
CA LEU A 186 -13.66 9.81 -5.71
C LEU A 186 -13.49 10.39 -7.12
N ASN A 187 -14.49 11.10 -7.63
CA ASN A 187 -14.41 11.79 -8.92
C ASN A 187 -13.37 12.94 -8.91
N GLU A 188 -13.22 13.67 -7.80
CA GLU A 188 -12.13 14.64 -7.66
C GLU A 188 -10.75 13.98 -7.75
N GLN A 189 -10.57 12.83 -7.08
CA GLN A 189 -9.33 12.05 -7.21
C GLN A 189 -9.14 11.51 -8.64
N ALA A 190 -10.20 11.09 -9.31
CA ALA A 190 -10.15 10.61 -10.68
C ALA A 190 -9.64 11.69 -11.65
N LYS A 191 -10.09 12.93 -11.50
CA LYS A 191 -9.61 14.09 -12.28
C LYS A 191 -8.14 14.38 -12.03
N LYS A 192 -7.68 14.34 -10.78
CA LYS A 192 -6.24 14.48 -10.46
C LYS A 192 -5.41 13.39 -11.14
N LEU A 193 -5.94 12.17 -11.17
CA LEU A 193 -5.29 11.03 -11.81
C LEU A 193 -5.25 11.15 -13.34
N ASP A 194 -6.31 11.70 -13.96
CA ASP A 194 -6.29 12.03 -15.40
C ASP A 194 -5.21 13.06 -15.72
N LEU A 195 -5.10 14.11 -14.90
CA LEU A 195 -4.03 15.11 -15.04
C LEU A 195 -2.64 14.49 -14.90
N TRP A 196 -2.47 13.58 -13.94
CA TRP A 196 -1.21 12.84 -13.78
C TRP A 196 -0.86 12.03 -15.04
N LEU A 197 -1.83 11.31 -15.61
CA LEU A 197 -1.62 10.50 -16.82
C LEU A 197 -1.26 11.36 -18.03
N LEU A 198 -1.90 12.53 -18.18
CA LEU A 198 -1.63 13.46 -19.29
C LEU A 198 -0.19 13.99 -19.30
N HIS A 199 0.47 14.06 -18.14
CA HIS A 199 1.85 14.52 -17.99
C HIS A 199 2.86 13.37 -17.90
N LEU A 200 2.44 12.12 -18.09
CA LEU A 200 3.32 10.98 -18.00
C LEU A 200 4.24 10.92 -19.24
N PRO A 201 5.58 10.95 -19.08
CA PRO A 201 6.49 10.89 -20.22
C PRO A 201 6.36 9.54 -20.93
N VAL A 202 6.64 9.52 -22.24
CA VAL A 202 6.55 8.31 -23.08
C VAL A 202 7.39 7.15 -22.53
N THR A 203 8.52 7.45 -21.87
CA THR A 203 9.38 6.44 -21.24
C THR A 203 8.75 5.72 -20.06
N GLU A 204 7.72 6.31 -19.43
CA GLU A 204 6.97 5.72 -18.32
C GLU A 204 5.61 5.14 -18.77
N GLN A 205 5.27 5.26 -20.06
CA GLN A 205 4.06 4.67 -20.63
C GLN A 205 4.27 3.17 -20.98
N PRO A 206 3.18 2.39 -21.11
CA PRO A 206 3.25 1.04 -21.66
C PRO A 206 3.93 1.04 -23.04
N SER A 207 4.70 -0.01 -23.33
CA SER A 207 5.46 -0.07 -24.60
C SER A 207 4.52 -0.08 -25.82
N GLU A 208 4.65 0.91 -26.71
CA GLU A 208 3.79 1.14 -27.89
C GLU A 208 3.63 -0.09 -28.80
N LEU A 209 4.68 -0.91 -28.91
CA LEU A 209 4.70 -2.15 -29.70
C LEU A 209 3.59 -3.13 -29.26
N GLN A 210 3.18 -3.08 -28.00
CA GLN A 210 2.21 -4.02 -27.43
C GLN A 210 0.78 -3.52 -27.47
N MET A 211 0.56 -2.20 -27.43
CA MET A 211 -0.76 -1.61 -27.73
C MET A 211 -1.22 -1.92 -29.16
N GLN A 212 -0.26 -2.00 -30.10
CA GLN A 212 -0.53 -2.41 -31.48
C GLN A 212 -0.81 -3.92 -31.60
N ILE A 213 -0.10 -4.78 -30.87
CA ILE A 213 -0.31 -6.24 -30.90
C ILE A 213 -1.61 -6.66 -30.19
N GLN A 214 -1.98 -6.01 -29.07
CA GLN A 214 -3.22 -6.27 -28.33
C GLN A 214 -4.48 -5.89 -29.12
N ALA A 215 -4.39 -4.92 -30.05
CA ALA A 215 -5.49 -4.60 -30.96
C ALA A 215 -5.82 -5.73 -31.96
N PHE A 216 -4.92 -6.70 -32.16
CA PHE A 216 -5.09 -7.82 -33.11
C PHE A 216 -5.55 -9.13 -32.45
N HIS A 217 -5.45 -9.28 -31.13
CA HIS A 217 -5.81 -10.51 -30.41
C HIS A 217 -6.90 -10.23 -29.38
N GLU A 218 -8.17 -10.38 -29.77
CA GLU A 218 -9.34 -10.13 -28.91
C GLU A 218 -9.49 -11.09 -27.70
N ASN A 219 -8.55 -12.02 -27.45
CA ASN A 219 -8.79 -13.14 -26.53
C ASN A 219 -7.68 -13.55 -25.55
N GLU A 220 -6.57 -12.82 -25.40
CA GLU A 220 -5.48 -13.32 -24.53
C GLU A 220 -5.40 -12.59 -23.18
N TRP A 221 -6.15 -13.11 -22.19
CA TRP A 221 -6.02 -12.76 -20.76
C TRP A 221 -4.61 -13.01 -20.18
N ASN A 222 -3.74 -13.67 -20.95
CA ASN A 222 -2.37 -14.02 -20.57
C ASN A 222 -1.31 -12.99 -20.98
N ASP A 223 -1.68 -11.96 -21.74
CA ASP A 223 -0.69 -11.01 -22.23
C ASP A 223 -0.15 -10.12 -21.12
N SER A 224 1.15 -10.19 -20.88
CA SER A 224 1.87 -9.30 -19.98
C SER A 224 2.11 -7.93 -20.62
N ILE A 225 1.97 -6.84 -19.89
CA ILE A 225 2.29 -5.49 -20.40
C ILE A 225 3.69 -5.09 -19.95
N LEU A 226 4.54 -4.76 -20.91
CA LEU A 226 5.93 -4.39 -20.67
C LEU A 226 6.14 -2.88 -20.59
N PHE A 227 7.02 -2.48 -19.67
CA PHE A 227 7.49 -1.10 -19.51
C PHE A 227 9.01 -1.05 -19.68
N GLN A 228 9.53 0.14 -20.00
CA GLN A 228 10.96 0.35 -20.16
C GLN A 228 11.75 0.14 -18.85
N SER A 229 11.12 0.35 -17.71
CA SER A 229 11.72 0.18 -16.40
C SER A 229 10.74 -0.38 -15.37
N HIS A 230 11.30 -0.97 -14.31
CA HIS A 230 10.52 -1.44 -13.16
C HIS A 230 9.78 -0.29 -12.46
N ASP A 231 10.42 0.87 -12.33
CA ASP A 231 9.82 2.04 -11.70
C ASP A 231 8.63 2.59 -12.49
N ALA A 232 8.71 2.58 -13.82
CA ALA A 232 7.61 2.95 -14.70
C ALA A 232 6.41 2.00 -14.54
N ALA A 233 6.68 0.68 -14.58
CA ALA A 233 5.64 -0.33 -14.37
C ALA A 233 4.95 -0.16 -13.00
N LEU A 234 5.74 0.08 -11.95
CA LEU A 234 5.22 0.25 -10.60
C LEU A 234 4.41 1.54 -10.43
N ASN A 235 4.90 2.66 -10.97
CA ASN A 235 4.16 3.93 -10.97
C ASN A 235 2.82 3.80 -11.71
N PHE A 236 2.82 3.13 -12.86
CA PHE A 236 1.60 2.88 -13.61
C PHE A 236 0.67 1.90 -12.89
N ALA A 237 1.21 0.92 -12.16
CA ALA A 237 0.41 0.03 -11.31
C ALA A 237 -0.31 0.80 -10.18
N TYR A 238 0.31 1.83 -9.59
CA TYR A 238 -0.37 2.72 -8.65
C TYR A 238 -1.52 3.49 -9.31
N TYR A 239 -1.33 3.96 -10.55
CA TYR A 239 -2.39 4.56 -11.34
C TYR A 239 -3.56 3.59 -11.53
N VAL A 240 -3.28 2.35 -11.94
CA VAL A 240 -4.33 1.35 -12.16
C VAL A 240 -5.07 1.00 -10.88
N LEU A 241 -4.36 0.83 -9.76
CA LEU A 241 -5.03 0.56 -8.49
C LEU A 241 -5.87 1.74 -8.02
N ALA A 242 -5.41 2.97 -8.24
CA ALA A 242 -6.23 4.15 -7.97
C ALA A 242 -7.53 4.14 -8.79
N ARG A 243 -7.51 3.73 -10.06
CA ARG A 243 -8.72 3.52 -10.88
C ARG A 243 -9.65 2.46 -10.30
N ILE A 244 -9.12 1.30 -9.88
CA ILE A 244 -9.91 0.26 -9.21
C ILE A 244 -10.63 0.82 -7.98
N MET A 245 -9.94 1.65 -7.18
CA MET A 245 -10.51 2.26 -5.98
C MET A 245 -11.50 3.41 -6.30
N GLN A 246 -11.43 4.00 -7.48
CA GLN A 246 -12.36 5.04 -7.93
C GLN A 246 -13.65 4.47 -8.53
N CYS A 247 -13.66 3.20 -8.91
CA CYS A 247 -14.87 2.51 -9.35
C CYS A 247 -15.93 2.47 -8.23
N THR A 248 -17.19 2.67 -8.61
CA THR A 248 -18.34 2.77 -7.69
C THR A 248 -19.29 1.57 -7.79
N GLY A 249 -18.98 0.58 -8.62
CA GLY A 249 -19.82 -0.60 -8.84
C GLY A 249 -19.98 -1.44 -7.57
N ALA A 250 -18.89 -1.68 -6.85
CA ALA A 250 -18.93 -2.33 -5.53
C ALA A 250 -19.86 -1.63 -4.53
N ILE A 251 -19.79 -0.29 -4.45
CA ILE A 251 -20.63 0.52 -3.56
C ILE A 251 -22.11 0.40 -3.97
N SER A 252 -22.37 0.54 -5.27
CA SER A 252 -23.72 0.48 -5.83
C SER A 252 -24.38 -0.89 -5.61
N ARG A 253 -23.62 -1.99 -5.71
CA ARG A 253 -24.14 -3.35 -5.43
C ARG A 253 -24.52 -3.54 -3.97
N LEU A 254 -23.67 -3.09 -3.05
CA LEU A 254 -23.95 -3.17 -1.61
C LEU A 254 -25.18 -2.35 -1.23
N ARG A 255 -25.33 -1.15 -1.80
CA ARG A 255 -26.50 -0.28 -1.61
C ARG A 255 -27.79 -0.94 -2.09
N ASN A 256 -27.79 -1.41 -3.34
CA ASN A 256 -28.98 -1.91 -4.01
C ASN A 256 -29.31 -3.36 -3.65
N ARG A 257 -28.42 -4.04 -2.91
CA ARG A 257 -28.45 -5.49 -2.66
C ARG A 257 -28.66 -6.32 -3.93
N SER A 258 -28.14 -5.80 -5.05
CA SER A 258 -28.20 -6.44 -6.35
C SER A 258 -26.93 -7.26 -6.56
N PHE A 259 -27.01 -8.53 -6.18
CA PHE A 259 -25.91 -9.49 -6.31
C PHE A 259 -26.11 -10.46 -7.48
N HIS A 260 -27.05 -10.17 -8.38
CA HIS A 260 -27.22 -10.93 -9.61
C HIS A 260 -26.01 -10.69 -10.53
N ARG A 261 -25.46 -11.78 -11.07
CA ARG A 261 -24.36 -11.74 -12.04
C ARG A 261 -24.87 -11.16 -13.34
N ASP A 262 -24.84 -9.84 -13.49
CA ASP A 262 -24.76 -9.28 -14.83
C ASP A 262 -23.40 -9.70 -15.40
N HIS A 263 -23.43 -10.51 -16.45
CA HIS A 263 -22.25 -11.08 -17.12
C HIS A 263 -21.38 -10.02 -17.84
N ASN A 264 -21.68 -8.73 -17.69
CA ASN A 264 -20.84 -7.67 -18.17
C ASN A 264 -19.64 -7.49 -17.24
N SER A 265 -18.44 -7.56 -17.80
CA SER A 265 -17.18 -7.24 -17.13
C SER A 265 -17.33 -5.92 -16.37
N SER A 266 -17.37 -5.97 -15.04
CA SER A 266 -17.44 -4.74 -14.24
C SER A 266 -16.16 -3.93 -14.46
N GLU A 267 -16.25 -2.61 -14.34
CA GLU A 267 -15.11 -1.72 -14.57
C GLU A 267 -13.91 -2.12 -13.68
N GLU A 268 -14.18 -2.52 -12.43
CA GLU A 268 -13.19 -3.03 -11.48
C GLU A 268 -12.43 -4.24 -12.03
N GLN A 269 -13.11 -5.15 -12.74
CA GLN A 269 -12.51 -6.36 -13.30
C GLN A 269 -11.58 -6.02 -14.47
N SER A 270 -11.96 -5.05 -15.31
CA SER A 270 -11.11 -4.58 -16.41
C SER A 270 -9.81 -3.97 -15.88
N TRP A 271 -9.90 -3.10 -14.87
CA TRP A 271 -8.72 -2.51 -14.24
C TRP A 271 -7.90 -3.54 -13.46
N THR A 272 -8.54 -4.49 -12.78
CA THR A 272 -7.84 -5.59 -12.08
C THR A 272 -7.07 -6.46 -13.06
N ARG A 273 -7.65 -6.77 -14.22
CA ARG A 273 -6.97 -7.49 -15.30
C ARG A 273 -5.74 -6.71 -15.76
N LEU A 274 -5.88 -5.40 -16.01
CA LEU A 274 -4.76 -4.55 -16.41
C LEU A 274 -3.63 -4.58 -15.36
N LEU A 275 -3.95 -4.45 -14.08
CA LEU A 275 -2.96 -4.51 -12.99
C LEU A 275 -2.19 -5.84 -13.00
N LEU A 276 -2.91 -6.95 -13.21
CA LEU A 276 -2.31 -8.27 -13.27
C LEU A 276 -1.41 -8.44 -14.51
N GLN A 277 -1.81 -7.89 -15.66
CA GLN A 277 -0.99 -7.91 -16.87
C GLN A 277 0.31 -7.11 -16.69
N ILE A 278 0.25 -5.97 -15.99
CA ILE A 278 1.46 -5.20 -15.62
C ILE A 278 2.35 -6.03 -14.70
N ALA A 279 1.79 -6.64 -13.65
CA ALA A 279 2.54 -7.46 -12.70
C ALA A 279 3.16 -8.72 -13.36
N LYS A 280 2.50 -9.30 -14.37
CA LYS A 280 3.06 -10.41 -15.18
C LYS A 280 4.20 -9.94 -16.09
N GLY A 281 4.22 -8.66 -16.48
CA GLY A 281 5.25 -8.08 -17.34
C GLY A 281 6.50 -7.60 -16.61
N THR A 282 6.49 -7.59 -15.28
CA THR A 282 7.67 -7.24 -14.48
C THR A 282 8.51 -8.46 -14.12
N ASP A 283 9.81 -8.24 -13.97
CA ASP A 283 10.70 -9.25 -13.40
C ASP A 283 10.43 -9.39 -11.89
N MET A 284 9.98 -10.57 -11.45
CA MET A 284 9.69 -10.84 -10.03
C MET A 284 10.92 -10.67 -9.15
N GLN A 285 12.13 -10.96 -9.66
CA GLN A 285 13.36 -10.78 -8.89
C GLN A 285 13.67 -9.29 -8.65
N SER A 286 13.41 -8.45 -9.65
CA SER A 286 13.43 -6.99 -9.52
C SER A 286 12.37 -6.50 -8.53
N SER A 287 11.15 -7.06 -8.55
CA SER A 287 10.12 -6.73 -7.57
C SER A 287 10.58 -7.01 -6.13
N VAL A 288 11.14 -8.19 -5.87
CA VAL A 288 11.67 -8.57 -4.55
C VAL A 288 12.79 -7.65 -4.09
N SER A 289 13.73 -7.32 -4.97
CA SER A 289 14.94 -6.57 -4.60
C SER A 289 14.76 -5.05 -4.56
N LYS A 290 13.84 -4.49 -5.37
CA LYS A 290 13.68 -3.04 -5.52
C LYS A 290 12.49 -2.47 -4.73
N ASN A 291 11.50 -3.28 -4.36
CA ASN A 291 10.29 -2.77 -3.72
C ASN A 291 10.38 -2.66 -2.19
N SER A 292 11.55 -2.88 -1.58
CA SER A 292 11.70 -2.89 -0.11
C SER A 292 11.25 -1.60 0.59
N TYR A 293 11.23 -0.47 -0.11
CA TYR A 293 10.79 0.84 0.43
C TYR A 293 9.66 1.46 -0.41
N THR A 294 8.86 0.62 -1.05
CA THR A 294 7.71 1.04 -1.85
C THR A 294 6.47 0.25 -1.47
N ILE A 295 5.33 0.59 -2.07
CA ILE A 295 4.15 -0.27 -2.03
C ILE A 295 4.35 -1.30 -3.14
N GLY A 296 4.49 -2.57 -2.77
CA GLY A 296 4.79 -3.65 -3.70
C GLY A 296 3.58 -4.18 -4.47
N PHE A 297 3.83 -4.88 -5.58
CA PHE A 297 2.80 -5.51 -6.40
C PHE A 297 1.93 -6.49 -5.58
N SER A 298 2.50 -7.19 -4.61
CA SER A 298 1.74 -8.11 -3.75
C SER A 298 0.63 -7.38 -2.99
N GLY A 299 0.93 -6.21 -2.41
CA GLY A 299 -0.04 -5.36 -1.74
C GLY A 299 -1.07 -4.76 -2.71
N LEU A 300 -0.64 -4.33 -3.91
CA LEU A 300 -1.54 -3.80 -4.93
C LEU A 300 -2.53 -4.86 -5.43
N LEU A 301 -2.07 -6.08 -5.66
CA LEU A 301 -2.89 -7.19 -6.13
C LEU A 301 -3.87 -7.68 -5.06
N LEU A 302 -3.47 -7.68 -3.79
CA LEU A 302 -4.40 -7.95 -2.69
C LEU A 302 -5.52 -6.92 -2.61
N ALA A 303 -5.18 -5.64 -2.74
CA ALA A 303 -6.16 -4.56 -2.75
C ALA A 303 -7.15 -4.69 -3.92
N ALA A 304 -6.64 -5.01 -5.12
CA ALA A 304 -7.46 -5.30 -6.29
C ALA A 304 -8.34 -6.54 -6.12
N LEU A 305 -7.80 -7.60 -5.52
CA LEU A 305 -8.55 -8.82 -5.21
C LEU A 305 -9.80 -8.48 -4.38
N LEU A 306 -9.69 -7.64 -3.36
CA LEU A 306 -10.83 -7.25 -2.51
C LEU A 306 -11.86 -6.34 -3.20
N ARG A 307 -11.60 -5.89 -4.44
CA ARG A 307 -12.53 -5.10 -5.25
C ARG A 307 -13.05 -5.84 -6.48
N CYS A 308 -12.36 -6.91 -6.88
CA CYS A 308 -12.74 -7.76 -7.99
C CYS A 308 -13.48 -9.01 -7.49
N GLN A 309 -14.71 -9.25 -7.96
CA GLN A 309 -15.52 -10.42 -7.57
C GLN A 309 -15.34 -11.60 -8.53
N ASP A 310 -14.56 -11.44 -9.61
CA ASP A 310 -14.30 -12.50 -10.56
C ASP A 310 -13.34 -13.55 -9.96
N LEU A 311 -13.78 -14.81 -9.95
CA LEU A 311 -12.99 -15.91 -9.40
C LEU A 311 -11.79 -16.23 -10.29
N SER A 312 -11.92 -16.13 -11.61
CA SER A 312 -10.83 -16.46 -12.54
C SER A 312 -9.65 -15.50 -12.36
N LEU A 313 -9.92 -14.19 -12.32
CA LEU A 313 -8.93 -13.16 -12.02
C LEU A 313 -8.36 -13.34 -10.60
N GLY A 314 -9.20 -13.68 -9.63
CA GLY A 314 -8.76 -13.95 -8.27
C GLY A 314 -7.75 -15.11 -8.18
N LEU A 315 -8.00 -16.19 -8.91
CA LEU A 315 -7.08 -17.34 -8.99
C LEU A 315 -5.77 -16.97 -9.70
N GLU A 316 -5.82 -16.16 -10.75
CA GLU A 316 -4.61 -15.69 -11.43
C GLU A 316 -3.75 -14.77 -10.54
N ILE A 317 -4.38 -13.91 -9.72
CA ILE A 317 -3.69 -13.15 -8.67
C ILE A 317 -3.02 -14.09 -7.67
N GLN A 318 -3.74 -15.11 -7.21
CA GLN A 318 -3.19 -16.11 -6.29
C GLN A 318 -1.99 -16.83 -6.92
N ASN A 319 -2.09 -17.26 -8.18
CA ASN A 319 -1.00 -17.95 -8.89
C ASN A 319 0.26 -17.06 -8.98
N TRP A 320 0.09 -15.76 -9.26
CA TRP A 320 1.20 -14.81 -9.27
C TRP A 320 1.84 -14.66 -7.88
N LEU A 321 1.03 -14.57 -6.82
CA LEU A 321 1.52 -14.52 -5.43
C LEU A 321 2.21 -15.81 -5.00
N GLU A 322 1.74 -16.98 -5.45
CA GLU A 322 2.40 -18.28 -5.23
C GLU A 322 3.75 -18.33 -5.93
N ALA A 323 3.84 -17.89 -7.18
CA ALA A 323 5.10 -17.81 -7.90
C ALA A 323 6.11 -16.88 -7.21
N LEU A 324 5.66 -15.71 -6.74
CA LEU A 324 6.47 -14.79 -5.95
C LEU A 324 6.92 -15.42 -4.63
N HIS A 325 6.03 -16.10 -3.91
CA HIS A 325 6.34 -16.79 -2.65
C HIS A 325 7.38 -17.92 -2.85
N ASN A 326 7.33 -18.63 -3.98
CA ASN A 326 8.27 -19.70 -4.30
C ASN A 326 9.72 -19.20 -4.50
N LEU A 327 9.93 -17.90 -4.73
CA LEU A 327 11.27 -17.28 -4.69
C LEU A 327 11.81 -17.15 -3.25
N GLN A 328 11.00 -17.52 -2.26
CA GLN A 328 11.26 -17.40 -0.83
C GLN A 328 11.67 -16.00 -0.35
N PRO A 329 11.02 -14.90 -0.78
CA PRO A 329 11.29 -13.61 -0.18
C PRO A 329 10.58 -13.50 1.17
N THR A 330 11.19 -12.77 2.11
CA THR A 330 10.51 -12.44 3.36
C THR A 330 9.29 -11.54 3.10
N GLU A 331 9.50 -10.50 2.28
CA GLU A 331 8.57 -9.41 1.99
C GLU A 331 8.75 -8.95 0.54
N GLU A 332 7.69 -8.36 -0.02
CA GLU A 332 7.74 -7.54 -1.22
C GLU A 332 6.90 -6.30 -0.96
N GLY A 333 7.49 -5.11 -1.09
CA GLY A 333 6.91 -3.94 -0.44
C GLY A 333 7.03 -4.01 1.08
N ALA A 334 6.09 -3.37 1.77
CA ALA A 334 6.00 -3.37 3.23
C ALA A 334 5.22 -4.58 3.81
N PHE A 335 4.96 -5.64 3.03
CA PHE A 335 4.10 -6.75 3.45
C PHE A 335 4.74 -8.14 3.29
N PRO A 336 4.58 -9.06 4.26
CA PRO A 336 5.07 -10.42 4.16
C PRO A 336 4.25 -11.21 3.15
N ILE A 337 4.94 -11.82 2.19
CA ILE A 337 4.28 -12.43 1.02
C ILE A 337 3.40 -13.61 1.42
N TYR A 338 3.82 -14.41 2.41
CA TYR A 338 3.05 -15.56 2.86
C TYR A 338 1.68 -15.15 3.43
N GLN A 339 1.58 -13.97 4.07
CA GLN A 339 0.33 -13.46 4.61
C GLN A 339 -0.59 -13.00 3.50
N THR A 340 -0.05 -12.21 2.57
CA THR A 340 -0.77 -11.76 1.38
C THR A 340 -1.32 -12.95 0.59
N LEU A 341 -0.51 -14.00 0.42
CA LEU A 341 -0.91 -15.24 -0.24
C LEU A 341 -1.98 -16.01 0.54
N GLY A 342 -1.82 -16.19 1.85
CA GLY A 342 -2.80 -16.86 2.70
C GLY A 342 -4.17 -16.19 2.65
N VAL A 343 -4.19 -14.85 2.64
CA VAL A 343 -5.41 -14.06 2.50
C VAL A 343 -6.03 -14.24 1.11
N ALA A 344 -5.21 -14.21 0.05
CA ALA A 344 -5.70 -14.42 -1.30
C ALA A 344 -6.36 -15.80 -1.47
N LYS A 345 -5.72 -16.86 -0.97
CA LYS A 345 -6.27 -18.22 -0.93
C LYS A 345 -7.61 -18.28 -0.21
N MET A 346 -7.70 -17.65 0.96
CA MET A 346 -8.93 -17.61 1.76
C MET A 346 -10.07 -16.87 1.03
N VAL A 347 -9.79 -15.70 0.44
CA VAL A 347 -10.76 -14.92 -0.32
C VAL A 347 -11.29 -15.73 -1.50
N ASN A 348 -10.41 -16.37 -2.26
CA ASN A 348 -10.81 -17.22 -3.39
C ASN A 348 -11.61 -18.44 -2.93
N HIS A 349 -11.24 -19.06 -1.82
CA HIS A 349 -12.01 -20.16 -1.24
C HIS A 349 -13.45 -19.73 -0.92
N GLN A 350 -13.64 -18.58 -0.27
CA GLN A 350 -14.98 -18.05 0.01
C GLN A 350 -15.78 -17.79 -1.27
N ARG A 351 -15.14 -17.33 -2.35
CA ARG A 351 -15.80 -17.18 -3.67
C ARG A 351 -16.29 -18.48 -4.26
N THR A 352 -15.55 -19.59 -4.08
CA THR A 352 -16.02 -20.91 -4.53
C THR A 352 -17.31 -21.35 -3.82
N LEU A 353 -17.53 -20.84 -2.60
CA LEU A 353 -18.73 -21.07 -1.79
C LEU A 353 -19.86 -20.08 -2.10
N GLY A 354 -19.72 -19.23 -3.12
CA GLY A 354 -20.72 -18.22 -3.49
C GLY A 354 -20.74 -17.01 -2.53
N ARG A 355 -19.61 -16.69 -1.91
CA ARG A 355 -19.46 -15.51 -1.03
C ARG A 355 -18.47 -14.52 -1.61
N GLU A 356 -18.83 -13.25 -1.59
CA GLU A 356 -17.95 -12.16 -2.02
C GLU A 356 -17.32 -11.49 -0.80
N ILE A 357 -16.00 -11.25 -0.85
CA ILE A 357 -15.26 -10.60 0.22
C ILE A 357 -14.89 -9.18 -0.21
N TYR A 358 -15.27 -8.20 0.60
CA TYR A 358 -15.07 -6.77 0.37
C TYR A 358 -13.99 -6.17 1.29
N GLY A 359 -13.59 -6.87 2.34
CA GLY A 359 -12.50 -6.45 3.20
C GLY A 359 -12.02 -7.52 4.16
N VAL A 360 -10.83 -7.26 4.70
CA VAL A 360 -10.18 -8.07 5.73
C VAL A 360 -9.70 -7.15 6.84
N SER A 361 -9.81 -7.57 8.10
CA SER A 361 -9.28 -6.81 9.24
C SER A 361 -8.75 -7.73 10.33
N GLN A 362 -7.88 -7.20 11.19
CA GLN A 362 -7.45 -7.90 12.41
C GLN A 362 -8.49 -7.73 13.53
N LEU A 363 -8.44 -8.64 14.51
CA LEU A 363 -9.31 -8.58 15.68
C LEU A 363 -8.91 -7.48 16.66
N GLU A 364 -7.61 -7.24 16.82
CA GLU A 364 -7.04 -6.29 17.78
C GLU A 364 -6.00 -5.40 17.10
N ASP A 365 -5.87 -4.15 17.55
CA ASP A 365 -4.79 -3.26 17.07
C ASP A 365 -3.61 -3.48 17.99
N ASP A 366 -2.56 -4.07 17.47
CA ASP A 366 -1.30 -4.22 18.21
C ASP A 366 -0.42 -2.96 18.10
N GLY A 367 -0.96 -1.86 17.57
CA GLY A 367 -0.25 -0.60 17.36
C GLY A 367 0.71 -0.64 16.16
N GLY A 368 0.60 -1.66 15.31
CA GLY A 368 1.56 -1.94 14.24
C GLY A 368 2.74 -2.81 14.70
N GLY A 369 2.59 -3.45 15.87
CA GLY A 369 3.57 -4.34 16.45
C GLY A 369 4.59 -3.63 17.34
N PHE A 370 5.29 -4.42 18.16
CA PHE A 370 6.48 -3.96 18.88
C PHE A 370 7.64 -3.75 17.89
N PRO A 371 8.57 -2.79 18.16
CA PRO A 371 9.70 -2.52 17.27
C PRO A 371 10.56 -3.77 17.10
N LYS A 372 10.82 -4.20 15.86
CA LYS A 372 11.62 -5.40 15.61
C LYS A 372 12.68 -5.13 14.56
N PHE A 373 13.89 -5.61 14.85
CA PHE A 373 15.06 -5.40 13.99
C PHE A 373 15.17 -6.45 12.88
N THR A 374 14.24 -7.40 12.85
CA THR A 374 13.98 -8.30 11.74
C THR A 374 12.69 -7.84 11.07
N ALA A 375 12.56 -8.09 9.76
CA ALA A 375 11.57 -7.51 8.84
C ALA A 375 10.09 -7.49 9.34
N TYR A 376 9.18 -6.84 8.60
CA TYR A 376 7.72 -6.78 8.90
C TYR A 376 7.06 -8.13 9.19
N ASN A 377 7.72 -9.25 8.87
CA ASN A 377 7.47 -10.66 9.21
C ASN A 377 7.29 -11.00 10.71
N SER A 378 6.63 -10.13 11.46
CA SER A 378 6.71 -10.14 12.91
C SER A 378 5.34 -10.15 13.59
N GLN A 379 4.29 -9.80 12.87
CA GLN A 379 2.93 -10.12 13.26
C GLN A 379 2.59 -11.44 12.61
N SER A 380 2.67 -12.56 13.33
CA SER A 380 2.07 -13.79 12.80
C SER A 380 0.55 -13.61 12.85
N ILE A 381 -0.03 -13.15 11.76
CA ILE A 381 -1.48 -13.03 11.62
C ILE A 381 -2.04 -14.45 11.51
N SER A 382 -2.42 -15.02 12.65
CA SER A 382 -3.05 -16.35 12.69
C SER A 382 -4.55 -16.29 12.43
N SER A 383 -5.18 -15.13 12.65
CA SER A 383 -6.62 -14.95 12.50
C SER A 383 -6.97 -13.57 11.93
N LEU A 384 -8.02 -13.54 11.11
CA LEU A 384 -8.57 -12.35 10.50
C LEU A 384 -10.09 -12.37 10.53
N LEU A 385 -10.70 -11.19 10.46
CA LEU A 385 -12.10 -11.00 10.17
C LEU A 385 -12.27 -10.78 8.66
N LEU A 386 -13.12 -11.59 8.04
CA LEU A 386 -13.59 -11.38 6.67
C LEU A 386 -14.89 -10.60 6.70
N HIS A 387 -14.98 -9.55 5.88
CA HIS A 387 -16.19 -8.76 5.67
C HIS A 387 -16.73 -9.08 4.29
N GLY A 388 -17.85 -9.81 4.23
CA GLY A 388 -18.37 -10.32 2.97
C GLY A 388 -19.90 -10.37 2.89
N VAL A 389 -20.36 -10.78 1.71
CA VAL A 389 -21.77 -10.97 1.39
C VAL A 389 -21.97 -12.36 0.83
N CYS A 390 -23.01 -13.06 1.30
CA CYS A 390 -23.47 -14.30 0.69
C CYS A 390 -24.32 -13.97 -0.54
N ILE A 391 -23.90 -14.37 -1.74
CA ILE A 391 -24.59 -13.98 -2.99
C ILE A 391 -26.02 -14.52 -3.03
N THR A 392 -26.26 -15.73 -2.52
CA THR A 392 -27.56 -16.40 -2.59
C THR A 392 -28.59 -15.81 -1.65
N SER A 393 -28.19 -15.42 -0.42
CA SER A 393 -29.09 -14.81 0.55
C SER A 393 -29.07 -13.27 0.53
N GLY A 394 -28.05 -12.66 -0.08
CA GLY A 394 -27.80 -11.22 0.00
C GLY A 394 -27.41 -10.74 1.40
N GLU A 395 -27.15 -11.65 2.34
CA GLU A 395 -26.82 -11.33 3.72
C GLU A 395 -25.35 -10.91 3.87
N ILE A 396 -25.16 -9.83 4.60
CA ILE A 396 -23.86 -9.31 5.00
C ILE A 396 -23.37 -10.12 6.21
N PHE A 397 -22.10 -10.52 6.21
CA PHE A 397 -21.49 -11.27 7.32
C PHE A 397 -20.10 -10.75 7.68
N THR A 398 -19.75 -10.90 8.96
CA THR A 398 -18.37 -10.82 9.45
C THR A 398 -18.01 -12.18 10.03
N GLU A 399 -16.94 -12.80 9.52
CA GLU A 399 -16.50 -14.14 9.96
C GLU A 399 -15.04 -14.12 10.39
N CYS A 400 -14.73 -14.70 11.55
CA CYS A 400 -13.36 -14.90 11.99
C CYS A 400 -12.81 -16.19 11.38
N VAL A 401 -11.72 -16.07 10.63
CA VAL A 401 -11.03 -17.18 9.97
C VAL A 401 -9.60 -17.27 10.43
N SER A 402 -9.05 -18.49 10.44
CA SER A 402 -7.62 -18.71 10.67
C SER A 402 -6.88 -18.77 9.35
N ILE A 403 -5.69 -18.17 9.28
CA ILE A 403 -4.80 -18.30 8.12
C ILE A 403 -3.83 -19.44 8.39
N GLU A 404 -3.86 -20.46 7.54
CA GLU A 404 -2.78 -21.45 7.51
C GLU A 404 -1.56 -20.78 6.88
N VAL A 405 -0.51 -20.59 7.69
CA VAL A 405 0.80 -20.04 7.29
C VAL A 405 1.75 -21.15 6.90
#